data_AF-A0A7C4ECX7-F1
#
_entry.id   AF-A0A7C4ECX7-F1
#
_cell.length_a   1.000
_cell.length_b   1.000
_cell.length_c   1.000
_cell.angle_alpha   90.00
_cell.angle_beta   90.00
_cell.angle_gamma   90.00
#
_symmetry.space_group_name_H-M   'P 1'
#
loop_
_entity.id
_entity.type
_entity.pdbx_description
1 polymer ?
#
loop_
_entity_poly.entity_id
_entity_poly.type
_entity_poly.pdbx_seq_one_letter_code
_entity_poly.pdbx_strand_id
1 'polypeptide(L)'
;MGADHREPCGTGGEPGGAGAGRGTAMIPRRGFTLLSVLVAIAVLGAFVVVAERLTTSSIRLSRQAQEAQTQMIRWEGLLRALRKDVWRGTLVQVSDRRVRLGLPEGIEAVWTADAEGTVIRTADGQQDNRWPRVADGVRFEHCDGGLVVVVEDPAGRRMSRVPLAAQLPARKDKP
;
A
#
# COMPACT_ATOMS: atom_id res chain seq x y z
N MET A 1 83.64 12.44 75.39
CA MET A 1 83.97 13.73 76.02
C MET A 1 84.11 14.73 74.87
N GLY A 2 83.24 15.74 74.83
CA GLY A 2 82.84 16.50 73.63
C GLY A 2 81.31 16.43 73.55
N ALA A 3 80.60 17.38 74.17
CA ALA A 3 80.11 18.65 73.59
C ALA A 3 78.94 18.35 72.62
N ASP A 4 77.78 19.01 72.62
CA ASP A 4 77.30 20.23 73.24
C ASP A 4 75.76 20.28 73.00
N HIS A 5 75.12 21.27 73.61
CA HIS A 5 73.88 21.93 73.16
C HIS A 5 72.51 21.33 73.48
N ARG A 6 71.89 21.92 74.51
CA ARG A 6 70.44 22.12 74.64
C ARG A 6 70.17 23.50 75.21
N GLU A 7 69.48 24.35 74.45
CA GLU A 7 68.56 25.45 74.83
C GLU A 7 67.96 26.04 73.52
N PRO A 8 66.89 26.84 73.52
CA PRO A 8 65.53 26.56 74.02
C PRO A 8 64.42 27.00 73.02
N CYS A 9 63.16 26.88 73.44
CA CYS A 9 61.95 27.33 72.72
C CYS A 9 61.97 28.80 72.26
N GLY A 10 61.46 29.04 71.05
CA GLY A 10 61.09 30.35 70.52
C GLY A 10 60.10 30.25 69.37
N THR A 11 58.86 30.67 69.62
CA THR A 11 57.69 30.73 68.74
C THR A 11 57.77 31.82 67.67
N GLY A 12 57.28 31.54 66.46
CA GLY A 12 56.64 32.53 65.58
C GLY A 12 57.19 32.62 64.14
N GLY A 13 56.33 32.34 63.15
CA GLY A 13 56.54 32.76 61.76
C GLY A 13 56.00 31.79 60.70
N GLU A 14 54.84 32.09 60.10
CA GLU A 14 54.35 31.54 58.82
C GLU A 14 55.36 31.80 57.66
N PRO A 15 55.33 31.03 56.55
CA PRO A 15 54.52 31.47 55.40
C PRO A 15 53.86 30.34 54.57
N GLY A 16 52.58 30.56 54.22
CA GLY A 16 52.21 30.72 52.81
C GLY A 16 52.34 29.51 51.87
N GLY A 17 51.48 28.50 52.04
CA GLY A 17 51.23 27.48 51.03
C GLY A 17 50.24 27.95 49.96
N ALA A 18 50.66 28.85 49.07
CA ALA A 18 49.89 29.26 47.89
C ALA A 18 49.99 28.20 46.77
N GLY A 19 49.26 27.08 46.95
CA GLY A 19 48.99 26.13 45.88
C GLY A 19 47.91 26.69 44.94
N ALA A 20 48.31 27.57 44.03
CA ALA A 20 47.46 28.08 42.96
C ALA A 20 47.10 26.94 41.99
N GLY A 21 46.00 26.25 42.27
CA GLY A 21 45.32 25.40 41.30
C GLY A 21 44.88 26.26 40.12
N ARG A 22 45.57 26.15 38.98
CA ARG A 22 45.08 26.63 37.68
C ARG A 22 43.88 25.79 37.29
N GLY A 23 42.72 26.08 37.87
CA GLY A 23 41.45 25.82 37.23
C GLY A 23 41.38 26.73 36.01
N THR A 24 41.56 26.17 34.82
CA THR A 24 41.13 26.83 33.59
C THR A 24 39.63 27.07 33.70
N ALA A 25 39.27 28.28 34.15
CA ALA A 25 37.90 28.75 34.13
C ALA A 25 37.44 28.76 32.67
N MET A 26 36.61 27.78 32.30
CA MET A 26 35.90 27.84 31.03
C MET A 26 34.98 29.05 31.09
N ILE A 27 35.28 30.06 30.28
CA ILE A 27 34.43 31.22 30.08
C ILE A 27 33.04 30.69 29.66
N PRO A 28 31.97 30.92 30.43
CA PRO A 28 30.66 30.40 30.09
C PRO A 28 30.14 31.18 28.87
N ARG A 29 30.30 30.60 27.67
CA ARG A 29 29.74 31.11 26.42
C ARG A 29 28.23 30.89 26.38
N ARG A 30 27.47 31.52 27.29
CA ARG A 30 26.01 31.35 27.44
C ARG A 30 25.22 31.77 26.20
N GLY A 31 25.74 32.72 25.41
CA GLY A 31 25.12 33.12 24.14
C GLY A 31 25.27 32.09 23.02
N PHE A 32 26.38 31.33 23.01
CA PHE A 32 26.64 30.35 21.96
C PHE A 32 25.78 29.09 22.15
N THR A 33 25.63 28.61 23.38
CA THR A 33 24.78 27.45 23.69
C THR A 33 23.31 27.74 23.40
N LEU A 34 22.81 28.93 23.75
CA LEU A 34 21.42 29.30 23.49
C LEU A 34 21.11 29.38 21.98
N LEU A 35 22.01 29.98 21.20
CA LEU A 35 21.91 30.02 19.74
C LEU A 35 21.96 28.61 19.14
N SER A 36 22.86 27.76 19.64
CA SER A 36 23.00 26.38 19.16
C SER A 36 21.74 25.54 19.41
N VAL A 37 21.10 25.70 20.58
CA VAL A 37 19.83 25.04 20.91
C VAL A 37 18.71 25.55 20.01
N LEU A 38 18.66 26.86 19.74
CA LEU A 38 17.64 27.47 18.87
C LEU A 38 17.78 26.96 17.42
N VAL A 39 19.01 26.85 16.92
CA VAL A 39 19.31 26.22 15.62
C VAL A 39 18.93 24.74 15.62
N ALA A 40 19.25 23.99 16.68
CA ALA A 40 18.87 22.57 16.78
C ALA A 40 17.34 22.38 16.75
N ILE A 41 16.58 23.22 17.44
CA ILE A 41 15.11 23.20 17.42
C ILE A 41 14.58 23.54 16.03
N ALA A 42 15.17 24.54 15.34
CA ALA A 42 14.78 24.89 13.98
C ALA A 42 15.02 23.74 12.98
N VAL A 43 16.17 23.07 13.07
CA VAL A 43 16.50 21.90 12.25
C VAL A 43 15.58 20.72 12.57
N LEU A 44 15.31 20.46 13.86
CA LEU A 44 14.39 19.41 14.28
C LEU A 44 12.96 19.67 13.76
N GLY A 45 12.49 20.92 13.82
CA GLY A 45 11.20 21.32 13.27
C GLY A 45 11.12 21.08 11.76
N ALA A 46 12.16 21.47 11.01
CA ALA A 46 12.23 21.20 9.57
C ALA A 46 12.20 19.69 9.27
N PHE A 47 12.92 18.88 10.05
CA PHE A 47 12.92 17.43 9.92
C PHE A 47 11.54 16.81 10.17
N VAL A 48 10.81 17.27 11.20
CA VAL A 48 9.45 16.81 11.51
C VAL A 48 8.50 17.08 10.34
N VAL A 49 8.55 18.28 9.74
CA VAL A 49 7.70 18.62 8.59
C VAL A 49 7.98 17.71 7.38
N VAL A 50 9.25 17.40 7.12
CA VAL A 50 9.64 16.48 6.04
C VAL A 50 9.18 15.06 6.35
N ALA A 51 9.38 14.58 7.59
CA ALA A 51 8.96 13.26 8.04
C ALA A 51 7.44 13.07 7.97
N GLU A 52 6.65 14.10 8.30
CA GLU A 52 5.19 14.09 8.19
C GLU A 52 4.75 13.96 6.71
N ARG A 53 5.35 14.74 5.81
CA ARG A 53 5.08 14.65 4.37
C ARG A 53 5.43 13.28 3.79
N LEU A 54 6.54 12.68 4.22
CA LEU A 54 6.96 11.35 3.77
C LEU A 54 6.05 10.26 4.33
N THR A 55 5.67 10.35 5.61
CA THR A 55 4.77 9.39 6.26
C THR A 55 3.39 9.43 5.61
N THR A 56 2.81 10.61 5.43
CA THR A 56 1.50 10.77 4.79
C THR A 56 1.50 10.29 3.34
N SER A 57 2.57 10.55 2.59
CA SER A 57 2.73 10.08 1.22
C SER A 57 2.86 8.55 1.17
N SER A 58 3.65 7.96 2.06
CA SER A 58 3.81 6.50 2.16
C SER A 58 2.51 5.79 2.51
N ILE A 59 1.72 6.35 3.45
CA ILE A 59 0.41 5.79 3.83
C ILE A 59 -0.57 5.85 2.65
N ARG A 60 -0.61 6.98 1.92
CA ARG A 60 -1.46 7.13 0.73
C ARG A 60 -1.08 6.13 -0.35
N LEU A 61 0.21 5.97 -0.63
CA LEU A 61 0.70 5.02 -1.62
C LEU A 61 0.39 3.57 -1.22
N SER A 62 0.56 3.22 0.05
CA SER A 62 0.23 1.88 0.57
C SER A 62 -1.26 1.57 0.43
N ARG A 63 -2.14 2.52 0.76
CA ARG A 63 -3.60 2.37 0.56
C ARG A 63 -3.96 2.16 -0.91
N GLN A 64 -3.38 2.95 -1.82
CA GLN A 64 -3.58 2.79 -3.26
C GLN A 64 -3.09 1.42 -3.76
N ALA A 65 -1.95 0.95 -3.26
CA ALA A 65 -1.42 -0.37 -3.61
C ALA A 65 -2.34 -1.50 -3.10
N GLN A 66 -2.88 -1.39 -1.89
CA GLN A 66 -3.82 -2.36 -1.33
C GLN A 66 -5.15 -2.40 -2.10
N GLU A 67 -5.67 -1.23 -2.50
CA GLU A 67 -6.88 -1.13 -3.32
C GLU A 67 -6.66 -1.79 -4.69
N ALA A 68 -5.53 -1.50 -5.35
CA ALA A 68 -5.17 -2.10 -6.63
C ALA A 68 -4.98 -3.63 -6.53
N GLN A 69 -4.33 -4.12 -5.47
CA GLN A 69 -4.19 -5.57 -5.23
C GLN A 69 -5.53 -6.25 -5.01
N THR A 70 -6.42 -5.64 -4.22
CA THR A 70 -7.75 -6.19 -3.96
C THR A 70 -8.58 -6.27 -5.25
N GLN A 71 -8.50 -5.25 -6.10
CA GLN A 71 -9.16 -5.24 -7.40
C GLN A 71 -8.61 -6.32 -8.33
N MET A 72 -7.27 -6.49 -8.37
CA MET A 72 -6.61 -7.53 -9.16
C MET A 72 -7.06 -8.94 -8.75
N ILE A 73 -7.11 -9.23 -7.45
CA ILE A 73 -7.57 -10.53 -6.93
C ILE A 73 -9.03 -10.81 -7.33
N ARG A 74 -9.91 -9.80 -7.26
CA ARG A 74 -11.31 -9.94 -7.69
C ARG A 74 -11.40 -10.22 -9.19
N TRP A 75 -10.61 -9.52 -9.99
CA TRP A 75 -10.56 -9.70 -11.44
C TRP A 75 -10.07 -11.10 -11.84
N GLU A 76 -8.99 -11.58 -11.22
CA GLU A 76 -8.49 -12.94 -11.47
C GLU A 76 -9.49 -14.02 -11.04
N GLY A 77 -10.15 -13.83 -9.90
CA GLY A 77 -11.19 -14.73 -9.41
C GLY A 77 -12.38 -14.82 -10.38
N LEU A 78 -12.84 -13.66 -10.88
CA LEU A 78 -13.88 -13.58 -11.89
C LEU A 78 -13.47 -14.28 -13.18
N LEU A 79 -12.28 -13.97 -13.72
CA LEU A 79 -11.82 -14.57 -14.98
C LEU A 79 -11.65 -16.09 -14.86
N ARG A 80 -11.19 -16.58 -13.71
CA ARG A 80 -11.04 -18.02 -13.46
C ARG A 80 -12.40 -18.71 -13.42
N ALA A 81 -13.39 -18.13 -12.75
CA ALA A 81 -14.73 -18.68 -12.67
C ALA A 81 -15.44 -18.64 -14.04
N LEU A 82 -15.37 -17.50 -14.73
CA LEU A 82 -15.97 -17.35 -16.06
C LEU A 82 -15.32 -18.28 -17.09
N ARG A 83 -13.98 -18.40 -17.08
CA ARG A 83 -13.27 -19.34 -17.96
C ARG A 83 -13.69 -20.78 -17.71
N LYS A 84 -13.84 -21.18 -16.44
CA LYS A 84 -14.30 -22.52 -16.06
C LYS A 84 -15.70 -22.80 -16.63
N ASP A 85 -16.60 -21.83 -16.55
CA ASP A 85 -17.94 -21.98 -17.10
C ASP A 85 -17.96 -21.97 -18.63
N VAL A 86 -17.19 -21.09 -19.28
CA VAL A 86 -17.09 -21.02 -20.74
C VAL A 86 -16.48 -22.31 -21.32
N TRP A 87 -15.52 -22.92 -20.62
CA TRP A 87 -14.94 -24.21 -21.03
C TRP A 87 -15.87 -25.40 -20.82
N ARG A 88 -16.70 -25.37 -19.79
CA ARG A 88 -17.70 -26.43 -19.54
C ARG A 88 -18.98 -26.21 -20.35
N GLY A 89 -19.20 -25.00 -20.82
CA GLY A 89 -20.42 -24.59 -21.50
C GLY A 89 -20.58 -25.26 -22.85
N THR A 90 -21.73 -25.91 -23.02
CA THR A 90 -22.18 -26.48 -24.30
C THR A 90 -22.84 -25.42 -25.18
N LEU A 91 -23.38 -24.35 -24.56
CA LEU A 91 -24.02 -23.23 -25.24
C LEU A 91 -23.53 -21.92 -24.63
N VAL A 92 -23.16 -20.95 -25.49
CA VAL A 92 -22.76 -19.60 -25.08
C VAL A 92 -23.65 -18.60 -25.81
N GLN A 93 -24.53 -17.93 -25.06
CA GLN A 93 -25.34 -16.81 -25.53
C GLN A 93 -24.84 -15.53 -24.87
N VAL A 94 -24.47 -14.55 -25.69
CA VAL A 94 -23.90 -13.29 -25.24
C VAL A 94 -24.84 -12.15 -25.59
N SER A 95 -25.17 -11.35 -24.58
CA SER A 95 -25.78 -10.03 -24.70
C SER A 95 -24.87 -9.03 -23.99
N ASP A 96 -24.84 -7.77 -24.43
CA ASP A 96 -23.91 -6.71 -23.98
C ASP A 96 -23.44 -6.83 -22.51
N ARG A 97 -24.38 -6.90 -21.55
CA ARG A 97 -24.09 -7.03 -20.11
C ARG A 97 -24.52 -8.36 -19.48
N ARG A 98 -24.93 -9.33 -20.29
CA ARG A 98 -25.44 -10.62 -19.80
C ARG A 98 -24.92 -11.77 -20.66
N VAL A 99 -24.32 -12.76 -20.03
CA VAL A 99 -23.95 -14.01 -20.69
C VAL A 99 -24.75 -15.15 -20.10
N ARG A 100 -25.38 -15.95 -20.96
CA ARG A 100 -26.02 -17.22 -20.57
C ARG A 100 -25.14 -18.35 -21.09
N LEU A 101 -24.77 -19.23 -20.17
CA LEU A 101 -23.94 -20.40 -20.43
C LEU A 101 -24.74 -21.64 -20.06
N GLY A 102 -25.00 -22.50 -21.04
CA GLY A 102 -25.55 -23.83 -20.79
C GLY A 102 -24.43 -24.75 -20.33
N LEU A 103 -24.42 -25.14 -19.06
CA LEU A 103 -23.46 -26.08 -18.48
C LEU A 103 -23.90 -27.55 -18.73
N PRO A 104 -23.02 -28.52 -18.50
CA PRO A 104 -23.39 -29.94 -18.51
C PRO A 104 -24.48 -30.21 -17.47
N GLU A 105 -25.24 -31.29 -17.63
CA GLU A 105 -26.36 -31.68 -16.73
C GLU A 105 -27.59 -30.76 -16.81
N GLY A 106 -27.67 -29.88 -17.81
CA GLY A 106 -28.84 -29.02 -18.04
C GLY A 106 -28.88 -27.77 -17.16
N ILE A 107 -27.81 -27.50 -16.42
CA ILE A 107 -27.69 -26.31 -15.57
C ILE A 107 -27.45 -25.07 -16.44
N GLU A 108 -28.15 -23.97 -16.18
CA GLU A 108 -27.88 -22.67 -16.80
C GLU A 108 -27.10 -21.77 -15.83
N ALA A 109 -25.95 -21.26 -16.26
CA ALA A 109 -25.21 -20.20 -15.58
C ALA A 109 -25.43 -18.87 -16.29
N VAL A 110 -26.00 -17.91 -15.56
CA VAL A 110 -26.25 -16.55 -16.03
C VAL A 110 -25.28 -15.60 -15.34
N TRP A 111 -24.46 -14.96 -16.16
CA TRP A 111 -23.53 -13.91 -15.76
C TRP A 111 -24.15 -12.57 -16.10
N THR A 112 -24.15 -11.64 -15.14
CA THR A 112 -24.65 -10.27 -15.35
C THR A 112 -23.63 -9.27 -14.84
N ALA A 113 -23.39 -8.23 -15.64
CA ALA A 113 -22.60 -7.07 -15.25
C ALA A 113 -23.53 -5.86 -15.06
N ASP A 114 -23.38 -5.13 -13.95
CA ASP A 114 -24.06 -3.86 -13.74
C ASP A 114 -23.23 -2.68 -14.33
N ALA A 115 -23.77 -1.45 -14.24
CA ALA A 115 -23.06 -0.27 -14.73
C ALA A 115 -21.88 0.10 -13.80
N GLU A 116 -21.98 -0.30 -12.54
CA GLU A 116 -21.08 -0.02 -11.42
C GLU A 116 -19.89 -0.98 -11.35
N GLY A 117 -19.79 -1.95 -12.28
CA GLY A 117 -18.68 -2.88 -12.36
C GLY A 117 -18.79 -4.11 -11.45
N THR A 118 -19.96 -4.37 -10.85
CA THR A 118 -20.27 -5.64 -10.19
C THR A 118 -20.61 -6.69 -11.24
N VAL A 119 -20.04 -7.87 -11.09
CA VAL A 119 -20.43 -9.05 -11.86
C VAL A 119 -21.04 -10.10 -10.93
N ILE A 120 -22.20 -10.61 -11.31
CA ILE A 120 -22.95 -11.62 -10.57
C ILE A 120 -23.08 -12.86 -11.44
N ARG A 121 -22.78 -14.01 -10.85
CA ARG A 121 -23.05 -15.33 -11.42
C ARG A 121 -24.22 -15.96 -10.67
N THR A 122 -25.26 -16.30 -11.41
CA THR A 122 -26.40 -17.08 -10.95
C THR A 122 -26.36 -18.42 -11.66
N ALA A 123 -26.39 -19.53 -10.92
CA ALA A 123 -26.50 -20.87 -11.51
C ALA A 123 -27.66 -21.60 -10.85
N ASP A 124 -28.45 -22.32 -11.66
CA ASP A 124 -29.62 -23.05 -11.18
C ASP A 124 -30.61 -22.18 -10.37
N GLY A 125 -30.79 -20.93 -10.80
CA GLY A 125 -31.65 -19.95 -10.13
C GLY A 125 -31.09 -19.38 -8.82
N GLN A 126 -29.97 -19.88 -8.31
CA GLN A 126 -29.34 -19.39 -7.09
C GLN A 126 -28.13 -18.49 -7.39
N GLN A 127 -28.02 -17.37 -6.67
CA GLN A 127 -26.83 -16.54 -6.75
C GLN A 127 -25.67 -17.29 -6.10
N ASP A 128 -24.76 -17.77 -6.93
CA ASP A 128 -23.63 -18.58 -6.50
C ASP A 128 -22.44 -17.68 -6.12
N ASN A 129 -22.16 -16.66 -6.93
CA ASN A 129 -21.01 -15.78 -6.71
C ASN A 129 -21.26 -14.33 -7.10
N ARG A 130 -20.58 -13.42 -6.39
CA ARG A 130 -20.64 -11.97 -6.62
C ARG A 130 -19.26 -11.34 -6.50
N TRP A 131 -18.86 -10.61 -7.53
CA TRP A 131 -17.62 -9.83 -7.56
C TRP A 131 -17.95 -8.34 -7.68
N PRO A 132 -17.85 -7.57 -6.58
CA PRO A 132 -18.16 -6.14 -6.60
C PRO A 132 -16.97 -5.30 -7.11
N ARG A 133 -17.27 -4.28 -7.92
CA ARG A 133 -16.30 -3.30 -8.44
C ARG A 133 -15.05 -3.95 -9.02
N VAL A 134 -15.24 -4.85 -9.97
CA VAL A 134 -14.12 -5.57 -10.59
C VAL A 134 -13.40 -4.64 -11.56
N ALA A 135 -14.16 -3.87 -12.33
CA ALA A 135 -13.71 -2.75 -13.14
C ALA A 135 -14.92 -1.99 -13.67
N ASP A 136 -14.70 -0.78 -14.17
CA ASP A 136 -15.80 0.06 -14.66
C ASP A 136 -16.25 -0.41 -16.05
N GLY A 137 -17.54 -0.38 -16.34
CA GLY A 137 -18.04 -0.65 -17.70
C GLY A 137 -17.73 -2.05 -18.26
N VAL A 138 -17.78 -3.11 -17.43
CA VAL A 138 -17.62 -4.49 -17.91
C VAL A 138 -18.71 -4.83 -18.94
N ARG A 139 -18.26 -5.29 -20.12
CA ARG A 139 -19.11 -5.72 -21.22
C ARG A 139 -18.64 -7.06 -21.77
N PHE A 140 -19.56 -7.76 -22.40
CA PHE A 140 -19.35 -9.06 -22.99
C PHE A 140 -19.56 -8.95 -24.49
N GLU A 141 -18.51 -9.25 -25.25
CA GLU A 141 -18.55 -9.27 -26.71
C GLU A 141 -18.39 -10.70 -27.23
N HIS A 142 -19.02 -10.97 -28.36
CA HIS A 142 -18.92 -12.24 -29.04
C HIS A 142 -17.73 -12.23 -30.00
N CYS A 143 -16.99 -13.35 -30.08
CA CYS A 143 -15.94 -13.55 -31.07
C CYS A 143 -16.06 -14.97 -31.66
N ASP A 144 -15.66 -15.15 -32.92
CA ASP A 144 -15.70 -16.45 -33.58
C ASP A 144 -14.84 -17.45 -32.79
N GLY A 145 -15.51 -18.41 -32.12
CA GLY A 145 -14.88 -19.42 -31.26
C GLY A 145 -14.91 -19.13 -29.74
N GLY A 146 -15.62 -18.09 -29.25
CA GLY A 146 -15.76 -17.90 -27.80
C GLY A 146 -16.39 -16.58 -27.33
N LEU A 147 -15.91 -16.10 -26.18
CA LEU A 147 -16.39 -14.92 -25.47
C LEU A 147 -15.22 -13.95 -25.26
N VAL A 148 -15.41 -12.66 -25.50
CA VAL A 148 -14.45 -11.61 -25.13
C VAL A 148 -15.03 -10.83 -23.97
N VAL A 149 -14.29 -10.75 -22.87
CA VAL A 149 -14.63 -9.82 -21.79
C VAL A 149 -13.94 -8.51 -22.11
N VAL A 150 -14.73 -7.47 -22.28
CA VAL A 150 -14.27 -6.11 -22.50
C VAL A 150 -14.41 -5.36 -21.19
N VAL A 151 -13.31 -4.77 -20.76
CA VAL A 151 -13.27 -3.99 -19.54
C VAL A 151 -12.76 -2.59 -19.86
N GLU A 152 -13.51 -1.59 -19.41
CA GLU A 152 -13.07 -0.21 -19.44
C GLU A 152 -12.39 0.12 -18.10
N ASP A 153 -11.16 0.64 -18.16
CA ASP A 153 -10.52 1.20 -16.98
C ASP A 153 -11.34 2.43 -16.52
N PRO A 154 -11.55 2.66 -15.19
CA PRO A 154 -12.12 3.89 -14.64
C PRO A 154 -11.64 5.19 -15.28
N ALA A 155 -10.39 5.21 -15.75
CA ALA A 155 -9.79 6.36 -16.39
C ALA A 155 -10.17 6.55 -17.87
N GLY A 156 -11.00 5.66 -18.46
CA GLY A 156 -11.35 5.63 -19.89
C GLY A 156 -10.16 5.43 -20.83
N ARG A 157 -8.96 5.19 -20.27
CA ARG A 157 -7.68 5.25 -20.99
C ARG A 157 -7.19 3.90 -21.49
N ARG A 158 -7.70 2.79 -20.93
CA ARG A 158 -7.35 1.44 -21.35
C ARG A 158 -8.59 0.58 -21.45
N MET A 159 -8.77 0.01 -22.64
CA MET A 159 -9.78 -0.99 -22.92
C MET A 159 -9.06 -2.33 -22.95
N SER A 160 -9.28 -3.17 -21.95
CA SER A 160 -8.69 -4.51 -21.90
C SER A 160 -9.68 -5.49 -22.50
N ARG A 161 -9.27 -6.17 -23.57
CA ARG A 161 -10.07 -7.20 -24.25
C ARG A 161 -9.43 -8.55 -23.93
N VAL A 162 -10.08 -9.33 -23.08
CA VAL A 162 -9.59 -10.66 -22.69
C VAL A 162 -10.38 -11.71 -23.46
N PRO A 163 -9.79 -12.35 -24.50
CA PRO A 163 -10.45 -13.44 -25.18
C PRO A 163 -10.49 -14.69 -24.29
N LEU A 164 -11.67 -15.28 -24.18
CA LEU A 164 -11.95 -16.56 -23.55
C LEU A 164 -12.36 -17.53 -24.66
N ALA A 165 -11.44 -18.42 -25.02
CA ALA A 165 -11.72 -19.48 -25.98
C ALA A 165 -12.74 -20.48 -25.39
N ALA A 166 -13.79 -20.80 -26.15
CA ALA A 166 -14.77 -21.83 -25.82
C ALA A 166 -14.46 -23.13 -26.58
N GLN A 167 -14.88 -24.29 -26.05
CA GLN A 167 -14.73 -25.57 -26.77
C GLN A 167 -15.67 -25.73 -27.96
N LEU A 168 -16.72 -24.90 -28.05
CA LEU A 168 -17.73 -24.90 -29.12
C LEU A 168 -17.87 -23.48 -29.67
N PRO A 169 -18.18 -23.32 -30.98
CA PRO A 169 -18.47 -22.01 -31.54
C PRO A 169 -19.69 -21.44 -30.83
N ALA A 170 -19.51 -20.30 -30.16
CA ALA A 170 -20.60 -19.59 -29.52
C ALA A 170 -21.66 -19.21 -30.58
N ARG A 171 -22.95 -19.31 -30.24
CA ARG A 171 -24.04 -19.02 -31.19
C ARG A 171 -24.57 -17.61 -30.94
N LYS A 172 -24.55 -16.77 -31.98
CA LYS A 172 -25.09 -15.41 -31.92
C LYS A 172 -26.61 -15.46 -32.04
N ASP A 173 -27.35 -15.09 -30.99
CA ASP A 173 -28.78 -14.83 -31.15
C ASP A 173 -28.95 -13.53 -31.95
N LYS A 174 -29.70 -13.64 -33.04
CA LYS A 174 -30.14 -12.51 -33.85
C LYS A 174 -31.41 -11.95 -33.17
N PRO A 175 -31.55 -10.62 -33.06
CA PRO A 175 -32.75 -10.00 -32.48
C PRO A 175 -34.02 -10.41 -33.22
#